data_AF-A0A520CVN9-F1
#
_entry.id   AF-A0A520CVN9-F1
#
_cell.length_a   1.000
_cell.length_b   1.000
_cell.length_c   1.000
_cell.angle_alpha   90.00
_cell.angle_beta   90.00
_cell.angle_gamma   90.00
#
_symmetry.space_group_name_H-M   'P 1'
#
loop_
_entity.id
_entity.type
_entity.pdbx_description
1 polymer ?
#
loop_
_entity_poly.entity_id
_entity_poly.type
_entity_poly.pdbx_seq_one_letter_code
_entity_poly.pdbx_strand_id
1 'polypeptide(L)'
;MDLVAAGVDAARATPEQIAVLEASHPKAKTSDYDLLPRGAGTDARERAIVRLSIDLTSRPSDFGAAQLDAAVAAGPSPLELLDATHAVAIFAWANRLMLNLGEPVFPARGASARAAAREGRERRIVRC
;
A
#
# COMPACT_ATOMS: atom_id res chain seq x y z
N MET A 1 12.76 -18.80 1.90
CA MET A 1 12.37 -18.46 0.51
C MET A 1 12.00 -16.99 0.50
N ASP A 2 13.04 -16.14 0.50
CA ASP A 2 12.96 -14.69 0.66
C ASP A 2 12.71 -14.00 -0.69
N LEU A 3 11.45 -13.95 -1.13
CA LEU A 3 11.08 -13.24 -2.36
C LEU A 3 10.80 -11.74 -2.14
N VAL A 4 10.78 -11.25 -0.91
CA VAL A 4 10.43 -9.84 -0.58
C VAL A 4 11.66 -8.98 -0.23
N ALA A 5 12.86 -9.57 -0.17
CA ALA A 5 14.08 -8.86 0.22
C ALA A 5 14.98 -8.44 -0.95
N ALA A 6 14.79 -9.00 -2.15
CA ALA A 6 15.57 -8.62 -3.32
C ALA A 6 14.86 -7.47 -4.05
N GLY A 7 15.31 -6.23 -3.83
CA GLY A 7 15.16 -5.20 -4.85
C GLY A 7 15.72 -5.71 -6.17
N VAL A 8 15.17 -5.26 -7.30
CA VAL A 8 15.72 -5.62 -8.60
C VAL A 8 17.11 -5.02 -8.71
N ASP A 9 18.15 -5.87 -8.63
CA ASP A 9 19.51 -5.47 -8.95
C ASP A 9 19.56 -5.22 -10.46
N ALA A 10 19.59 -3.95 -10.86
CA ALA A 10 19.63 -3.57 -12.27
C ALA A 10 20.81 -4.19 -13.02
N ALA A 11 21.91 -4.55 -12.34
CA ALA A 11 23.07 -5.22 -12.93
C ALA A 11 22.83 -6.72 -13.21
N ARG A 12 21.78 -7.32 -12.62
CA ARG A 12 21.43 -8.74 -12.76
C ARG A 12 19.98 -8.96 -13.20
N ALA A 13 19.26 -7.91 -13.58
CA ALA A 13 17.86 -7.97 -13.99
C ALA A 13 17.72 -8.69 -15.35
N THR A 14 16.69 -9.52 -15.46
CA THR A 14 16.31 -10.15 -16.73
C THR A 14 15.77 -9.11 -17.72
N PRO A 15 15.81 -9.38 -19.03
CA PRO A 15 15.22 -8.50 -20.04
C PRO A 15 13.75 -8.15 -19.77
N GLU A 16 12.95 -9.10 -19.28
CA GLU A 16 11.56 -8.81 -18.90
C GLU A 16 11.44 -7.87 -17.70
N GLN A 17 12.30 -8.00 -16.68
CA GLN A 17 12.30 -7.10 -15.52
C GLN A 17 12.72 -5.68 -15.89
N ILE A 18 13.66 -5.54 -16.84
CA ILE A 18 14.08 -4.23 -17.37
C ILE A 18 12.91 -3.56 -18.10
N ALA A 19 12.16 -4.31 -18.91
CA ALA A 19 10.99 -3.78 -19.62
C ALA A 19 9.87 -3.31 -18.66
N VAL A 20 9.64 -4.05 -17.57
CA VAL A 20 8.67 -3.65 -16.53
C VAL A 20 9.11 -2.37 -15.82
N LEU A 21 10.41 -2.23 -15.51
CA LEU A 21 10.96 -1.00 -14.91
C LEU A 21 10.80 0.20 -15.85
N GLU A 22 11.12 0.02 -17.14
CA GLU A 22 10.98 1.07 -18.16
C GLU A 22 9.53 1.54 -18.35
N ALA A 23 8.58 0.59 -18.34
CA ALA A 23 7.16 0.90 -18.48
C ALA A 23 6.58 1.62 -17.25
N SER A 24 7.17 1.41 -16.07
CA SER A 24 6.67 1.96 -14.81
C SER A 24 7.02 3.45 -14.65
N HIS A 25 8.28 3.83 -14.82
CA HIS A 25 8.68 5.24 -14.74
C HIS A 25 10.02 5.50 -15.47
N PRO A 26 10.20 6.62 -16.20
CA PRO A 26 11.46 6.95 -16.90
C PRO A 26 12.70 7.08 -16.01
N LYS A 27 12.56 7.13 -14.67
CA LYS A 27 13.67 7.22 -13.72
C LYS A 27 13.88 5.92 -12.92
N ALA A 28 13.07 4.88 -13.16
CA ALA A 28 13.07 3.63 -12.39
C ALA A 28 14.43 2.90 -12.39
N LYS A 29 15.25 3.12 -13.42
CA LYS A 29 16.59 2.50 -13.55
C LYS A 29 17.73 3.36 -13.00
N THR A 30 17.47 4.62 -12.65
CA THR A 30 18.52 5.62 -12.35
C THR A 30 18.25 6.43 -11.09
N SER A 31 17.08 6.29 -10.47
CA SER A 31 16.68 7.04 -9.28
C SER A 31 17.03 6.25 -8.03
N ASP A 32 17.78 6.85 -7.11
CA ASP A 32 18.02 6.31 -5.76
C ASP A 32 16.71 6.02 -5.00
N TYR A 33 15.62 6.71 -5.35
CA TYR A 33 14.29 6.49 -4.77
C TYR A 33 13.64 5.16 -5.18
N ASP A 34 13.98 4.61 -6.34
CA ASP A 34 13.30 3.44 -6.90
C ASP A 34 14.00 2.12 -6.56
N LEU A 35 15.22 2.17 -6.02
CA LEU A 35 16.03 0.97 -5.84
C LEU A 35 15.85 0.21 -4.52
N LEU A 36 15.41 0.81 -3.40
CA LEU A 36 14.96 0.05 -2.21
C LEU A 36 14.26 0.97 -1.19
N PRO A 37 13.03 0.66 -0.73
CA PRO A 37 12.38 1.36 0.39
C PRO A 37 13.25 1.43 1.65
N ARG A 38 14.14 0.45 1.83
CA ARG A 38 15.04 0.34 3.00
C ARG A 38 16.05 1.48 3.11
N GLY A 39 16.33 2.21 2.03
CA GLY A 39 17.25 3.35 2.01
C GLY A 39 16.58 4.72 2.19
N ALA A 40 15.25 4.77 2.23
CA ALA A 40 14.53 6.04 2.32
C ALA A 40 14.65 6.68 3.71
N GLY A 41 14.68 8.02 3.74
CA GLY A 41 14.80 8.84 4.95
C GLY A 41 16.14 9.57 5.03
N THR A 42 16.09 10.88 5.26
CA THR A 42 17.25 11.77 5.31
C THR A 42 17.97 11.72 6.66
N ASP A 43 17.24 11.46 7.75
CA ASP A 43 17.77 11.36 9.10
C ASP A 43 17.45 10.02 9.79
N ALA A 44 17.96 9.83 11.01
CA ALA A 44 17.77 8.60 11.77
C ALA A 44 16.30 8.36 12.15
N ARG A 45 15.55 9.43 12.42
CA ARG A 45 14.13 9.39 12.80
C ARG A 45 13.27 8.93 11.62
N GLU A 46 13.47 9.54 10.46
CA GLU A 46 12.78 9.18 9.21
C GLU A 46 13.09 7.75 8.79
N ARG A 47 14.37 7.34 8.85
CA ARG A 47 14.77 5.95 8.55
C ARG A 47 14.12 4.95 9.48
N ALA A 48 13.95 5.29 10.76
CA ALA A 48 13.26 4.43 11.72
C ALA A 48 11.76 4.27 11.41
N ILE A 49 11.07 5.35 11.02
CA ILE A 49 9.67 5.31 10.59
C ILE A 49 9.50 4.48 9.31
N VAL A 50 10.40 4.66 8.34
CA VAL A 50 10.43 3.85 7.11
C VAL A 50 10.65 2.38 7.44
N ARG A 51 11.60 2.06 8.33
CA ARG A 51 11.87 0.69 8.73
C ARG A 51 10.67 0.04 9.42
N LEU A 52 10.05 0.76 10.36
CA LEU A 52 8.82 0.33 11.03
C LEU A 52 7.72 0.02 10.01
N SER A 53 7.53 0.90 9.02
CA SER A 53 6.52 0.74 7.96
C SER A 53 6.78 -0.52 7.12
N ILE A 54 8.04 -0.77 6.75
CA ILE A 54 8.44 -1.96 5.99
C ILE A 54 8.20 -3.23 6.81
N ASP A 55 8.65 -3.27 8.06
CA ASP A 55 8.54 -4.46 8.90
C ASP A 55 7.07 -4.81 9.20
N LEU A 56 6.24 -3.81 9.52
CA LEU A 56 4.81 -3.99 9.80
C LEU A 56 4.01 -4.44 8.57
N THR A 57 4.36 -3.97 7.36
CA THR A 57 3.64 -4.34 6.14
C THR A 57 4.10 -5.66 5.53
N SER A 58 5.40 -5.98 5.63
CA SER A 58 5.97 -7.18 5.01
C SER A 58 5.77 -8.44 5.86
N ARG A 59 5.86 -8.32 7.19
CA ARG A 59 5.75 -9.44 8.13
C ARG A 59 4.94 -9.03 9.36
N PRO A 60 3.64 -8.71 9.20
CA PRO A 60 2.80 -8.22 10.29
C PRO A 60 2.72 -9.18 11.48
N SER A 61 2.84 -10.49 11.25
CA SER A 61 2.85 -11.51 12.31
C SER A 61 4.09 -11.46 13.21
N ASP A 62 5.19 -10.90 12.71
CA ASP A 62 6.48 -10.87 13.39
C ASP A 62 6.77 -9.50 14.01
N PHE A 63 5.86 -8.54 13.84
CA PHE A 63 6.01 -7.18 14.34
C PHE A 63 5.72 -7.12 15.84
N GLY A 64 6.66 -6.61 16.63
CA GLY A 64 6.52 -6.55 18.08
C GLY A 64 7.54 -5.63 18.75
N ALA A 65 7.83 -5.91 20.02
CA ALA A 65 8.65 -5.05 20.89
C ALA A 65 10.04 -4.75 20.30
N ALA A 66 10.71 -5.73 19.70
CA ALA A 66 12.06 -5.54 19.16
C ALA A 66 12.12 -4.46 18.05
N GLN A 67 11.10 -4.38 17.18
CA GLN A 67 11.02 -3.35 16.14
C GLN A 67 10.68 -1.98 16.72
N LEU A 68 9.87 -1.94 17.78
CA LEU A 68 9.52 -0.70 18.48
C LEU A 68 10.72 -0.14 19.27
N ASP A 69 11.48 -0.98 19.96
CA ASP A 69 12.68 -0.56 20.71
C ASP A 69 13.72 0.09 19.79
N ALA A 70 13.93 -0.50 18.61
CA ALA A 70 14.80 0.07 17.59
C ALA A 70 14.31 1.43 17.08
N ALA A 71 12.98 1.61 16.98
CA ALA A 71 12.38 2.86 16.58
C ALA A 71 12.46 3.93 17.68
N VAL A 72 12.22 3.58 18.95
CA VAL A 72 12.38 4.48 20.10
C VAL A 72 13.80 5.02 20.21
N ALA A 73 14.80 4.16 20.01
CA ALA A 73 16.21 4.54 20.06
C ALA A 73 16.59 5.62 19.04
N ALA A 74 15.81 5.79 17.96
CA ALA A 74 16.03 6.79 16.93
C ALA A 74 15.40 8.17 17.23
N GLY A 75 14.67 8.32 18.35
CA GLY A 75 14.12 9.59 18.81
C GLY A 75 12.60 9.84 18.69
N PRO A 76 11.79 9.12 17.90
CA PRO A 76 10.33 9.20 17.97
C PRO A 76 9.79 8.95 19.38
N SER A 77 8.85 9.78 19.81
CA SER A 77 8.09 9.56 21.04
C SER A 77 7.13 8.38 20.92
N PRO A 78 6.67 7.79 22.04
CA PRO A 78 5.69 6.71 22.01
C PRO A 78 4.39 7.06 21.28
N LEU A 79 3.93 8.31 21.38
CA LEU A 79 2.73 8.78 20.68
C LEU A 79 2.95 8.88 19.17
N GLU A 80 4.12 9.33 18.72
CA GLU A 80 4.46 9.35 17.29
C GLU A 80 4.58 7.93 16.72
N LEU A 81 5.12 6.97 17.48
CA LEU A 81 5.17 5.58 17.07
C LEU A 81 3.79 4.93 17.01
N LEU A 82 2.91 5.28 17.95
CA LEU A 82 1.52 4.83 17.93
C LEU A 82 0.77 5.38 16.71
N ASP A 83 0.96 6.66 16.39
CA ASP A 83 0.38 7.30 15.22
C ASP A 83 0.91 6.67 13.92
N ALA A 84 2.23 6.50 13.80
CA ALA A 84 2.86 5.84 12.66
C ALA A 84 2.35 4.40 12.49
N THR A 85 2.17 3.65 13.57
CA THR A 85 1.62 2.28 13.53
C THR A 85 0.20 2.27 12.98
N HIS A 86 -0.67 3.17 13.44
CA HIS A 86 -2.04 3.30 12.94
C HIS A 86 -2.07 3.73 11.48
N ALA A 87 -1.25 4.71 11.10
CA ALA A 87 -1.12 5.18 9.72
C ALA A 87 -0.69 4.03 8.80
N VAL A 88 0.33 3.27 9.18
CA VAL A 88 0.77 2.11 8.39
C VAL A 88 -0.32 1.04 8.29
N ALA A 89 -1.03 0.74 9.39
CA ALA A 89 -2.09 -0.25 9.41
C ALA A 89 -3.27 0.14 8.51
N ILE A 90 -3.74 1.40 8.55
CA ILE A 90 -4.85 1.87 7.72
C ILE A 90 -4.49 1.82 6.22
N PHE A 91 -3.27 2.22 5.85
CA PHE A 91 -2.81 2.13 4.47
C PHE A 91 -2.59 0.68 4.00
N ALA A 92 -2.06 -0.20 4.87
CA ALA A 92 -1.92 -1.61 4.54
C ALA A 92 -3.28 -2.29 4.27
N TRP A 93 -4.30 -1.95 5.07
CA TRP A 93 -5.67 -2.39 4.86
C TRP A 93 -6.27 -1.78 3.58
N ALA A 94 -6.16 -0.47 3.39
CA ALA A 94 -6.69 0.22 2.21
C ALA A 94 -6.05 -0.30 0.90
N ASN A 95 -4.74 -0.54 0.90
CA ASN A 95 -4.03 -1.15 -0.23
C ASN A 95 -4.59 -2.55 -0.54
N ARG A 96 -4.83 -3.38 0.48
CA ARG A 96 -5.50 -4.68 0.28
C ARG A 96 -6.91 -4.52 -0.27
N LEU A 97 -7.66 -3.51 0.14
CA LEU A 97 -9.00 -3.25 -0.37
C LEU A 97 -8.98 -2.87 -1.86
N MET A 98 -8.11 -1.94 -2.26
CA MET A 98 -8.03 -1.49 -3.65
C MET A 98 -7.49 -2.57 -4.60
N LEU A 99 -6.51 -3.36 -4.16
CA LEU A 99 -5.92 -4.42 -4.97
C LEU A 99 -6.86 -5.62 -5.17
N ASN A 100 -7.77 -5.89 -4.23
CA ASN A 100 -8.74 -6.99 -4.36
C ASN A 100 -9.99 -6.58 -5.15
N LEU A 101 -10.47 -5.34 -5.02
CA LEU A 101 -11.71 -4.89 -5.66
C LEU A 101 -11.49 -4.24 -7.04
N GLY A 102 -10.29 -3.74 -7.33
CA GLY A 102 -9.98 -3.08 -8.59
C GLY A 102 -10.63 -1.70 -8.72
N GLU A 103 -10.71 -1.19 -9.96
CA GLU A 103 -11.34 0.10 -10.25
C GLU A 103 -12.87 0.02 -10.02
N PRO A 104 -13.49 1.01 -9.36
CA PRO A 104 -14.93 1.07 -9.22
C PRO A 104 -15.62 1.16 -10.59
N VAL A 105 -16.43 0.15 -10.93
CA VAL A 105 -17.30 0.20 -12.11
C VAL A 105 -18.52 1.04 -11.79
N PHE A 106 -18.51 2.30 -12.23
CA PHE A 106 -19.68 3.16 -12.09
C PHE A 106 -20.77 2.75 -13.09
N PRO A 107 -22.00 2.52 -12.64
CA PRO A 107 -23.10 2.32 -13.58
C PRO A 107 -23.22 3.57 -14.46
N ALA A 108 -23.31 3.38 -15.78
CA ALA A 108 -23.62 4.45 -16.71
C ALA A 108 -24.82 5.24 -16.17
N ARG A 109 -24.79 6.58 -16.20
CA ARG A 109 -25.75 7.51 -15.56
C ARG A 109 -27.25 7.14 -15.71
N GLY A 110 -27.63 6.29 -16.66
CA GLY A 110 -29.00 5.77 -16.85
C GLY A 110 -29.36 4.42 -16.22
N ALA A 111 -28.42 3.64 -15.67
CA ALA A 111 -28.72 2.33 -15.07
C ALA A 111 -29.30 2.45 -13.65
N SER A 112 -28.80 3.39 -12.84
CA SER A 112 -29.35 3.71 -11.51
C SER A 112 -30.80 4.21 -11.59
N ALA A 113 -31.11 5.08 -12.58
CA ALA A 113 -32.45 5.59 -12.80
C ALA A 113 -33.45 4.49 -13.22
N ARG A 114 -33.01 3.50 -14.02
CA ARG A 114 -33.85 2.37 -14.45
C ARG A 114 -34.12 1.36 -13.32
N ALA A 115 -33.15 1.15 -12.43
CA ALA A 115 -33.33 0.30 -11.24
C ALA A 115 -34.35 0.93 -10.26
N ALA A 116 -34.19 2.22 -9.93
CA ALA A 116 -35.14 2.95 -9.08
C ALA A 116 -36.57 2.99 -9.66
N ALA A 117 -36.69 3.11 -11.00
CA ALA A 117 -37.98 3.10 -11.68
C ALA A 117 -38.66 1.72 -11.73
N ARG A 118 -37.91 0.61 -11.66
CA ARG A 118 -38.47 -0.74 -11.53
C ARG A 118 -38.99 -0.98 -10.11
N GLU A 119 -38.21 -0.59 -9.12
CA GLU A 119 -38.57 -0.74 -7.71
C GLU A 119 -39.81 0.09 -7.32
N GLY A 120 -39.97 1.29 -7.87
CA GLY A 120 -41.20 2.10 -7.70
C GLY A 120 -42.44 1.50 -8.40
N ARG A 121 -42.25 0.65 -9.42
CA ARG A 121 -43.33 -0.02 -10.16
C ARG A 121 -43.76 -1.31 -9.46
N GLU A 122 -42.82 -2.03 -8.86
CA GLU A 122 -43.05 -3.26 -8.11
C GLU A 122 -43.79 -2.99 -6.79
N ARG A 123 -43.42 -1.91 -6.06
CA ARG A 123 -44.16 -1.45 -4.86
C ARG A 123 -45.59 -0.97 -5.16
N ARG A 124 -45.93 -0.65 -6.41
CA ARG A 124 -47.28 -0.28 -6.84
C ARG A 124 -48.15 -1.51 -7.12
N ILE A 125 -47.56 -2.66 -7.45
CA ILE A 125 -48.27 -3.91 -7.75
C ILE A 125 -48.67 -4.65 -6.46
N VAL A 126 -47.92 -4.47 -5.36
CA VAL A 126 -48.18 -5.15 -4.06
C VAL A 126 -49.19 -4.39 -3.16
N ARG A 127 -49.82 -3.32 -3.66
CA ARG A 127 -50.97 -2.66 -3.00
C ARG A 127 -52.24 -2.93 -3.80
N CYS A 128 -52.80 -4.12 -3.60
CA CYS A 128 -54.21 -4.43 -3.81
C CYS A 128 -54.85 -4.70 -2.45
#